data_AF-A0A847VXE4-F1
#
_entry.id   AF-A0A847VXE4-F1
#
_cell.length_a   1.000
_cell.length_b   1.000
_cell.length_c   1.000
_cell.angle_alpha   90.00
_cell.angle_beta   90.00
_cell.angle_gamma   90.00
#
_symmetry.space_group_name_H-M   'P 1'
#
loop_
_entity.id
_entity.type
_entity.pdbx_description
1 polymer ?
#
loop_
_entity_poly.entity_id
_entity_poly.type
_entity_poly.pdbx_seq_one_letter_code
_entity_poly.pdbx_strand_id
1 'polypeptide(L)'
;MPRQITITAEYFRQYRQKLGFSNQADVKNFFGAKDITPTVDLNYIELLNKRLYNIIDKINDVVAKEIKLDDIVAFKKEHIERTFEIMKANNILPVLNNQGRRPEQVYYSWMRGYVLSNYFLKALGLVFEVDTSSIDLIGDDDLKNIETFKRTPKADLEIKLNDKEKVRIEMQSGFTGINDIKQHKVLEAKRVFRDLGYHTLALHFDLYNGQVAFIKLDEIEDDSVNWITRQQMEGQTVFNIDQNYFIWKITESPMKYKEINFD
;
A
#
# COMPACT_ATOMS: atom_id res chain seq x y z
N MET A 1 -1.09 -61.93 -16.46
CA MET A 1 -1.99 -60.84 -16.88
C MET A 1 -2.00 -59.78 -15.77
N PRO A 2 -1.79 -58.49 -16.08
CA PRO A 2 -1.86 -57.44 -15.06
C PRO A 2 -3.30 -57.29 -14.57
N ARG A 3 -3.48 -57.16 -13.24
CA ARG A 3 -4.77 -56.94 -12.60
C ARG A 3 -5.32 -55.58 -13.01
N GLN A 4 -6.44 -55.54 -13.73
CA GLN A 4 -7.11 -54.30 -14.07
C GLN A 4 -8.04 -53.92 -12.91
N ILE A 5 -7.72 -52.82 -12.21
CA ILE A 5 -8.53 -52.29 -11.10
C ILE A 5 -9.30 -51.09 -11.63
N THR A 6 -10.63 -51.09 -11.45
CA THR A 6 -11.49 -49.94 -11.76
C THR A 6 -11.70 -49.10 -10.50
N ILE A 7 -11.21 -47.87 -10.52
CA ILE A 7 -11.37 -46.90 -9.42
C ILE A 7 -12.60 -46.04 -9.72
N THR A 8 -13.52 -45.92 -8.75
CA THR A 8 -14.80 -45.22 -8.92
C THR A 8 -14.93 -44.00 -8.00
N ALA A 9 -15.87 -43.10 -8.32
CA ALA A 9 -16.19 -41.96 -7.45
C ALA A 9 -16.70 -42.39 -6.07
N GLU A 10 -17.40 -43.52 -6.00
CA GLU A 10 -17.88 -44.12 -4.76
C GLU A 10 -16.73 -44.54 -3.85
N TYR A 11 -15.69 -45.16 -4.42
CA TYR A 11 -14.47 -45.48 -3.68
C TYR A 11 -13.84 -44.22 -3.06
N PHE A 12 -13.77 -43.11 -3.81
CA PHE A 12 -13.23 -41.85 -3.27
C PHE A 12 -14.04 -41.32 -2.08
N ARG A 13 -15.38 -41.44 -2.13
CA ARG A 13 -16.27 -41.02 -1.04
C ARG A 13 -16.08 -41.89 0.20
N GLN A 14 -16.09 -43.21 0.03
CA GLN A 14 -15.88 -44.16 1.13
C GLN A 14 -14.50 -44.01 1.78
N TYR A 15 -13.46 -43.75 0.98
CA TYR A 15 -12.13 -43.48 1.50
C TYR A 15 -12.11 -42.22 2.40
N ARG A 16 -12.73 -41.11 1.95
CA ARG A 16 -12.85 -39.89 2.77
C ARG A 16 -13.65 -40.12 4.06
N GLN A 17 -14.70 -40.92 4.01
CA GLN A 17 -15.46 -41.31 5.21
C GLN A 17 -14.60 -42.15 6.18
N LYS A 18 -13.79 -43.09 5.67
CA LYS A 18 -12.84 -43.85 6.51
C LYS A 18 -11.76 -42.98 7.14
N LEU A 19 -11.38 -41.87 6.49
CA LEU A 19 -10.53 -40.85 7.08
C LEU A 19 -11.23 -40.01 8.16
N GLY A 20 -12.55 -40.16 8.35
CA GLY A 20 -13.33 -39.42 9.34
C GLY A 20 -14.05 -38.18 8.80
N PHE A 21 -14.10 -37.98 7.48
CA PHE A 21 -14.67 -36.76 6.89
C PHE A 21 -15.93 -37.02 6.07
N SER A 22 -16.92 -36.16 6.24
CA SER A 22 -18.22 -36.23 5.56
C SER A 22 -18.25 -35.49 4.21
N ASN A 23 -17.31 -34.58 3.96
CA ASN A 23 -17.23 -33.80 2.73
C ASN A 23 -15.78 -33.65 2.21
N GLN A 24 -15.64 -33.23 0.96
CA GLN A 24 -14.33 -33.10 0.30
C GLN A 24 -13.55 -31.85 0.76
N ALA A 25 -14.24 -30.77 1.17
CA ALA A 25 -13.60 -29.52 1.58
C ALA A 25 -12.81 -29.70 2.88
N ASP A 26 -13.37 -30.40 3.86
CA ASP A 26 -12.74 -30.63 5.15
C ASP A 26 -11.49 -31.50 5.02
N VAL A 27 -11.54 -32.53 4.16
CA VAL A 27 -10.35 -33.36 3.85
C VAL A 27 -9.24 -32.51 3.22
N LYS A 28 -9.59 -31.60 2.30
CA LYS A 28 -8.62 -30.68 1.69
C LYS A 28 -8.05 -29.70 2.71
N ASN A 29 -8.87 -29.22 3.64
CA ASN A 29 -8.44 -28.32 4.70
C ASN A 29 -7.50 -29.05 5.67
N PHE A 30 -7.87 -30.23 6.15
CA PHE A 30 -7.06 -31.06 7.04
C PHE A 30 -5.71 -31.43 6.42
N PHE A 31 -5.68 -31.99 5.21
CA PHE A 31 -4.42 -32.32 4.55
C PHE A 31 -3.59 -31.08 4.20
N GLY A 32 -4.23 -29.93 4.02
CA GLY A 32 -3.55 -28.65 3.81
C GLY A 32 -3.24 -27.90 5.11
N ALA A 33 -3.53 -28.46 6.29
CA ALA A 33 -3.46 -27.80 7.59
C ALA A 33 -4.17 -26.43 7.66
N LYS A 34 -5.20 -26.22 6.83
CA LYS A 34 -5.95 -24.94 6.75
C LYS A 34 -6.92 -24.73 7.91
N ASP A 35 -7.19 -25.79 8.65
CA ASP A 35 -7.93 -25.81 9.91
C ASP A 35 -7.09 -25.36 11.11
N ILE A 36 -5.77 -25.25 10.95
CA ILE A 36 -4.86 -24.69 11.95
C ILE A 36 -4.64 -23.21 11.65
N THR A 37 -5.16 -22.33 12.51
CA THR A 37 -4.92 -20.88 12.39
C THR A 37 -3.57 -20.52 13.01
N PRO A 38 -2.58 -20.04 12.24
CA PRO A 38 -1.32 -19.58 12.81
C PRO A 38 -1.56 -18.35 13.69
N THR A 39 -0.96 -18.35 14.89
CA THR A 39 -0.96 -17.17 15.75
C THR A 39 -0.02 -16.10 15.20
N VAL A 40 -0.36 -14.84 15.42
CA VAL A 40 0.52 -13.71 15.08
C VAL A 40 1.77 -13.73 15.98
N ASP A 41 2.94 -13.72 15.37
CA ASP A 41 4.24 -13.66 16.03
C ASP A 41 4.59 -12.21 16.39
N LEU A 42 4.29 -11.83 17.64
CA LEU A 42 4.53 -10.48 18.14
C LEU A 42 6.04 -10.16 18.26
N ASN A 43 6.89 -11.15 18.50
CA ASN A 43 8.34 -10.94 18.56
C ASN A 43 8.87 -10.58 17.17
N TYR A 44 8.35 -11.23 16.13
CA TYR A 44 8.71 -10.86 14.77
C TYR A 44 8.20 -9.47 14.40
N ILE A 45 6.99 -9.08 14.81
CA ILE A 45 6.48 -7.72 14.61
C ILE A 45 7.39 -6.68 15.29
N GLU A 46 7.89 -6.94 16.50
CA GLU A 46 8.82 -6.03 17.18
C GLU A 46 10.10 -5.78 16.34
N LEU A 47 10.67 -6.85 15.76
CA LEU A 47 11.81 -6.74 14.85
C LEU A 47 11.49 -5.91 13.59
N LEU A 48 10.28 -6.07 13.05
CA LEU A 48 9.79 -5.30 11.89
C LEU A 48 9.60 -3.82 12.25
N ASN A 49 9.07 -3.51 13.44
CA ASN A 49 8.96 -2.13 13.94
C ASN A 49 10.33 -1.50 14.17
N LYS A 50 11.28 -2.23 14.74
CA LYS A 50 12.68 -1.77 14.84
C LYS A 50 13.30 -1.50 13.46
N ARG A 51 12.93 -2.28 12.44
CA ARG A 51 13.36 -2.01 11.06
C ARG A 51 12.74 -0.71 10.52
N LEU A 52 11.47 -0.40 10.83
CA LEU A 52 10.86 0.87 10.46
C LEU A 52 11.60 2.06 11.09
N TYR A 53 11.96 1.97 12.38
CA TYR A 53 12.78 2.99 13.06
C TYR A 53 14.05 3.28 12.27
N ASN A 54 14.82 2.22 11.95
CA ASN A 54 16.07 2.35 11.22
C ASN A 54 15.89 2.92 9.81
N ILE A 55 14.77 2.63 9.14
CA ILE A 55 14.45 3.18 7.82
C ILE A 55 14.21 4.70 7.95
N ILE A 56 13.41 5.13 8.92
CA ILE A 56 13.11 6.55 9.13
C ILE A 56 14.35 7.33 9.53
N ASP A 57 15.19 6.78 10.40
CA ASP A 57 16.48 7.40 10.75
C ASP A 57 17.34 7.61 9.50
N LYS A 58 17.51 6.57 8.67
CA LYS A 58 18.31 6.65 7.45
C LYS A 58 17.77 7.62 6.40
N ILE A 59 16.45 7.69 6.24
CA ILE A 59 15.82 8.63 5.30
C ILE A 59 16.00 10.06 5.82
N ASN A 60 15.73 10.30 7.11
CA ASN A 60 15.86 11.61 7.72
C ASN A 60 17.30 12.15 7.69
N ASP A 61 18.29 11.27 7.66
CA ASP A 61 19.69 11.67 7.52
C ASP A 61 20.01 12.27 6.14
N VAL A 62 19.37 11.77 5.07
CA VAL A 62 19.74 12.10 3.68
C VAL A 62 18.81 13.08 2.98
N VAL A 63 17.55 13.20 3.39
CA VAL A 63 16.61 14.14 2.75
C VAL A 63 17.03 15.61 2.93
N ALA A 64 16.49 16.48 2.08
CA ALA A 64 16.68 17.92 2.18
C ALA A 64 16.30 18.44 3.56
N LYS A 65 17.03 19.45 4.03
CA LYS A 65 16.93 19.97 5.41
C LYS A 65 15.51 20.41 5.77
N GLU A 66 14.81 20.99 4.79
CA GLU A 66 13.45 21.53 4.93
C GLU A 66 12.40 20.44 5.16
N ILE A 67 12.69 19.20 4.74
CA ILE A 67 11.78 18.05 4.86
C ILE A 67 12.03 17.27 6.15
N LYS A 68 13.24 17.40 6.71
CA LYS A 68 13.60 16.66 7.93
C LYS A 68 12.59 16.91 9.04
N LEU A 69 12.33 15.84 9.79
CA LEU A 69 11.54 15.90 11.00
C LEU A 69 12.33 16.62 12.08
N ASP A 70 11.68 17.58 12.73
CA ASP A 70 12.27 18.34 13.83
C ASP A 70 12.38 17.47 15.10
N ASP A 71 11.39 16.60 15.33
CA ASP A 71 11.40 15.58 16.38
C ASP A 71 11.11 14.17 15.81
N ILE A 72 12.18 13.50 15.39
CA ILE A 72 12.13 12.14 14.88
C ILE A 72 11.70 11.12 15.95
N VAL A 73 11.96 11.39 17.23
CA VAL A 73 11.60 10.47 18.32
C VAL A 73 10.10 10.49 18.54
N ALA A 74 9.50 11.68 18.64
CA ALA A 74 8.05 11.84 18.73
C ALA A 74 7.34 11.24 17.52
N PHE A 75 7.86 11.48 16.30
CA PHE A 75 7.29 10.90 15.08
C PHE A 75 7.23 9.37 15.11
N LYS A 76 8.33 8.71 15.48
CA LYS A 76 8.39 7.24 15.53
C LYS A 76 7.44 6.68 16.59
N LYS A 77 7.34 7.33 17.75
CA LYS A 77 6.40 6.95 18.81
C LYS A 77 4.94 7.05 18.34
N GLU A 78 4.59 8.13 17.64
CA GLU A 78 3.22 8.35 17.17
C GLU A 78 2.85 7.42 16.00
N HIS A 79 3.67 7.35 14.96
CA HIS A 79 3.27 6.67 13.73
C HIS A 79 3.66 5.19 13.67
N ILE A 80 4.54 4.72 14.56
CA ILE A 80 4.94 3.30 14.62
C ILE A 80 4.38 2.64 15.88
N GLU A 81 4.80 3.08 17.07
CA GLU A 81 4.39 2.44 18.34
C GLU A 81 2.90 2.60 18.60
N ARG A 82 2.38 3.83 18.56
CA ARG A 82 0.98 4.09 18.86
C ARG A 82 0.05 3.42 17.83
N THR A 83 0.38 3.46 16.55
CA THR A 83 -0.36 2.75 15.49
C THR A 83 -0.38 1.23 15.73
N PHE A 84 0.76 0.64 16.07
CA PHE A 84 0.81 -0.79 16.43
C PHE A 84 -0.11 -1.13 17.60
N GLU A 85 -0.06 -0.34 18.68
CA GLU A 85 -0.90 -0.56 19.86
C GLU A 85 -2.39 -0.42 19.54
N ILE A 86 -2.77 0.53 18.67
CA ILE A 86 -4.16 0.65 18.19
C ILE A 86 -4.58 -0.59 17.40
N MET A 87 -3.77 -1.04 16.43
CA MET A 87 -4.10 -2.23 15.62
C MET A 87 -4.19 -3.50 16.47
N LYS A 88 -3.31 -3.64 17.45
CA LYS A 88 -3.30 -4.75 18.40
C LYS A 88 -4.54 -4.72 19.31
N ALA A 89 -4.88 -3.57 19.87
CA ALA A 89 -6.05 -3.40 20.74
C ALA A 89 -7.38 -3.67 20.01
N ASN A 90 -7.44 -3.35 18.72
CA ASN A 90 -8.62 -3.59 17.88
C ASN A 90 -8.60 -4.95 17.15
N ASN A 91 -7.68 -5.85 17.52
CA ASN A 91 -7.56 -7.19 16.93
C ASN A 91 -7.48 -7.19 15.39
N ILE A 92 -6.82 -6.18 14.81
CA ILE A 92 -6.63 -6.07 13.36
C ILE A 92 -5.56 -7.05 12.88
N LEU A 93 -4.52 -7.30 13.68
CA LEU A 93 -3.36 -8.09 13.25
C LEU A 93 -3.72 -9.48 12.69
N PRO A 94 -4.57 -10.30 13.33
CA PRO A 94 -4.86 -11.65 12.82
C PRO A 94 -5.67 -11.67 11.52
N VAL A 95 -6.42 -10.60 11.23
CA VAL A 95 -7.25 -10.51 10.01
C VAL A 95 -6.48 -9.94 8.82
N LEU A 96 -5.26 -9.43 9.04
CA LEU A 96 -4.37 -9.02 7.97
C LEU A 96 -3.99 -10.25 7.15
N ASN A 97 -4.69 -10.46 6.06
CA ASN A 97 -4.35 -11.51 5.12
C ASN A 97 -4.31 -10.91 3.71
N ASN A 98 -3.36 -11.41 2.92
CA ASN A 98 -3.35 -11.12 1.50
C ASN A 98 -2.76 -12.30 0.75
N GLN A 99 -3.60 -13.03 0.01
CA GLN A 99 -3.16 -14.05 -0.94
C GLN A 99 -2.21 -15.08 -0.28
N GLY A 100 -2.53 -15.52 0.93
CA GLY A 100 -1.73 -16.49 1.68
C GLY A 100 -0.47 -15.95 2.36
N ARG A 101 -0.18 -14.64 2.26
CA ARG A 101 0.88 -14.00 3.05
C ARG A 101 0.53 -14.03 4.54
N ARG A 102 1.57 -14.20 5.35
CA ARG A 102 1.47 -14.15 6.80
C ARG A 102 1.04 -12.75 7.27
N PRO A 103 0.25 -12.64 8.35
CA PRO A 103 -0.23 -11.35 8.83
C PRO A 103 0.86 -10.33 9.15
N GLU A 104 2.00 -10.77 9.68
CA GLU A 104 3.13 -9.91 10.02
C GLU A 104 3.75 -9.25 8.77
N GLN A 105 3.75 -9.96 7.64
CA GLN A 105 4.24 -9.43 6.36
C GLN A 105 3.28 -8.39 5.78
N VAL A 106 1.97 -8.65 5.90
CA VAL A 106 0.93 -7.70 5.46
C VAL A 106 0.97 -6.46 6.34
N TYR A 107 1.06 -6.63 7.66
CA TYR A 107 1.29 -5.56 8.63
C TYR A 107 2.49 -4.70 8.25
N TYR A 108 3.66 -5.31 8.04
CA TYR A 108 4.87 -4.56 7.74
C TYR A 108 4.80 -3.81 6.41
N SER A 109 4.20 -4.43 5.38
CA SER A 109 3.97 -3.76 4.10
C SER A 109 3.06 -2.54 4.25
N TRP A 110 2.00 -2.66 5.05
CA TRP A 110 1.05 -1.57 5.30
C TRP A 110 1.69 -0.47 6.15
N MET A 111 2.32 -0.83 7.29
CA MET A 111 3.01 0.11 8.17
C MET A 111 4.10 0.89 7.44
N ARG A 112 4.85 0.25 6.53
CA ARG A 112 5.81 0.96 5.69
C ARG A 112 5.16 2.06 4.87
N GLY A 113 4.07 1.75 4.15
CA GLY A 113 3.33 2.77 3.39
C GLY A 113 2.82 3.87 4.31
N TYR A 114 2.11 3.51 5.37
CA TYR A 114 1.52 4.43 6.33
C TYR A 114 2.56 5.39 6.96
N VAL A 115 3.67 4.85 7.48
CA VAL A 115 4.70 5.67 8.14
C VAL A 115 5.35 6.62 7.14
N LEU A 116 5.66 6.16 5.93
CA LEU A 116 6.31 7.00 4.92
C LEU A 116 5.35 8.08 4.39
N SER A 117 4.08 7.75 4.22
CA SER A 117 3.04 8.73 3.91
C SER A 117 2.99 9.85 4.95
N ASN A 118 2.99 9.51 6.25
CA ASN A 118 3.02 10.51 7.32
C ASN A 118 4.35 11.30 7.35
N TYR A 119 5.48 10.65 7.05
CA TYR A 119 6.78 11.31 7.00
C TYR A 119 6.83 12.44 5.96
N PHE A 120 6.30 12.20 4.76
CA PHE A 120 6.35 13.15 3.65
C PHE A 120 5.25 14.21 3.65
N LEU A 121 4.36 14.25 4.65
CA LEU A 121 3.34 15.31 4.76
C LEU A 121 3.98 16.72 4.79
N LYS A 122 5.12 16.89 5.47
CA LYS A 122 5.87 18.15 5.47
C LYS A 122 6.35 18.53 4.07
N ALA A 123 6.81 17.56 3.28
CA ALA A 123 7.19 17.78 1.90
C ALA A 123 5.98 18.20 1.04
N LEU A 124 4.81 17.58 1.23
CA LEU A 124 3.58 17.97 0.54
C LEU A 124 3.19 19.42 0.83
N GLY A 125 3.24 19.84 2.10
CA GLY A 125 2.98 21.23 2.47
C GLY A 125 3.90 22.21 1.73
N LEU A 126 5.18 21.86 1.58
CA LEU A 126 6.16 22.66 0.84
C LEU A 126 5.87 22.67 -0.68
N VAL A 127 5.59 21.51 -1.27
CA VAL A 127 5.29 21.38 -2.71
C VAL A 127 4.06 22.20 -3.08
N PHE A 128 2.96 22.03 -2.33
CA PHE A 128 1.69 22.67 -2.65
C PHE A 128 1.57 24.09 -2.08
N GLU A 129 2.58 24.56 -1.35
CA GLU A 129 2.58 25.86 -0.66
C GLU A 129 1.38 26.01 0.30
N VAL A 130 1.05 24.95 1.03
CA VAL A 130 -0.07 24.88 1.98
C VAL A 130 0.40 24.48 3.38
N ASP A 131 -0.33 24.88 4.40
CA ASP A 131 -0.09 24.38 5.75
C ASP A 131 -0.51 22.91 5.85
N THR A 132 0.28 22.07 6.53
CA THR A 132 -0.01 20.64 6.68
C THR A 132 -1.37 20.35 7.33
N SER A 133 -1.90 21.28 8.15
CA SER A 133 -3.24 21.15 8.75
C SER A 133 -4.39 21.31 7.76
N SER A 134 -4.11 21.81 6.55
CA SER A 134 -5.09 21.95 5.46
C SER A 134 -5.15 20.73 4.54
N ILE A 135 -4.31 19.72 4.79
CA ILE A 135 -4.27 18.46 4.06
C ILE A 135 -5.26 17.50 4.74
N ASP A 136 -6.39 17.24 4.10
CA ASP A 136 -7.42 16.34 4.62
C ASP A 136 -7.05 14.88 4.30
N LEU A 137 -6.92 14.03 5.32
CA LEU A 137 -6.81 12.58 5.16
C LEU A 137 -8.18 12.01 4.80
N ILE A 138 -8.36 11.60 3.54
CA ILE A 138 -9.63 11.08 3.03
C ILE A 138 -9.62 9.57 2.79
N GLY A 139 -8.49 8.88 2.97
CA GLY A 139 -8.41 7.42 2.89
C GLY A 139 -9.33 6.74 3.92
N ASP A 140 -9.92 5.60 3.56
CA ASP A 140 -10.92 4.91 4.40
C ASP A 140 -10.30 3.92 5.42
N ASP A 141 -8.97 3.88 5.55
CA ASP A 141 -8.24 2.98 6.46
C ASP A 141 -8.41 3.40 7.93
N ASP A 142 -9.54 3.05 8.56
CA ASP A 142 -9.76 3.27 9.99
C ASP A 142 -9.12 2.16 10.85
N LEU A 143 -8.13 2.55 11.64
CA LEU A 143 -7.39 1.67 12.56
C LEU A 143 -8.21 1.19 13.77
N LYS A 144 -9.42 1.70 13.96
CA LYS A 144 -10.35 1.28 15.01
C LYS A 144 -11.41 0.33 14.52
N ASN A 145 -11.53 0.14 13.20
CA ASN A 145 -12.58 -0.68 12.61
C ASN A 145 -12.02 -1.65 11.57
N ILE A 146 -12.16 -2.95 11.86
CA ILE A 146 -11.73 -4.06 11.02
C ILE A 146 -12.39 -4.05 9.63
N GLU A 147 -13.65 -3.57 9.52
CA GLU A 147 -14.40 -3.60 8.27
C GLU A 147 -13.94 -2.54 7.28
N THR A 148 -13.60 -1.34 7.76
CA THR A 148 -13.15 -0.20 6.94
C THR A 148 -11.65 -0.26 6.65
N PHE A 149 -10.85 -0.99 7.45
CA PHE A 149 -9.47 -1.36 7.09
C PHE A 149 -9.38 -2.21 5.79
N LYS A 150 -10.51 -2.58 5.18
CA LYS A 150 -10.55 -3.25 3.88
C LYS A 150 -10.36 -2.25 2.74
N ARG A 151 -9.15 -2.24 2.18
CA ARG A 151 -8.73 -1.74 0.85
C ARG A 151 -9.80 -0.98 0.06
N THR A 152 -9.81 0.34 0.24
CA THR A 152 -10.51 1.26 -0.66
C THR A 152 -9.57 1.72 -1.80
N PRO A 153 -10.07 1.92 -3.03
CA PRO A 153 -9.29 2.54 -4.09
C PRO A 153 -9.16 4.06 -3.95
N LYS A 154 -9.87 4.68 -2.99
CA LYS A 154 -9.89 6.12 -2.74
C LYS A 154 -8.48 6.68 -2.52
N ALA A 155 -8.28 7.92 -2.97
CA ALA A 155 -7.04 8.67 -2.74
C ALA A 155 -6.79 8.86 -1.24
N ASP A 156 -5.52 9.02 -0.87
CA ASP A 156 -5.12 9.13 0.54
C ASP A 156 -5.45 10.52 1.11
N LEU A 157 -5.22 11.57 0.30
CA LEU A 157 -5.30 12.96 0.75
C LEU A 157 -6.10 13.85 -0.21
N GLU A 158 -6.68 14.92 0.32
CA GLU A 158 -7.24 16.03 -0.42
C GLU A 158 -6.54 17.33 0.02
N ILE A 159 -6.04 18.09 -0.95
CA ILE A 159 -5.40 19.38 -0.73
C ILE A 159 -6.28 20.48 -1.31
N LYS A 160 -6.60 21.48 -0.48
CA LYS A 160 -7.28 22.70 -0.91
C LYS A 160 -6.22 23.74 -1.27
N LEU A 161 -6.05 23.98 -2.57
CA LEU A 161 -5.09 24.97 -3.08
C LEU A 161 -5.58 26.40 -2.84
N ASN A 162 -6.90 26.60 -2.88
CA ASN A 162 -7.62 27.83 -2.58
C ASN A 162 -9.10 27.48 -2.32
N ASP A 163 -9.97 28.48 -2.11
CA ASP A 163 -11.39 28.27 -1.79
C ASP A 163 -12.19 27.50 -2.87
N LYS A 164 -11.64 27.34 -4.08
CA LYS A 164 -12.35 26.74 -5.24
C LYS A 164 -11.66 25.52 -5.83
N GLU A 165 -10.34 25.40 -5.68
CA GLU A 165 -9.54 24.38 -6.33
C GLU A 165 -9.08 23.31 -5.34
N LYS A 166 -9.39 22.06 -5.69
CA LYS A 166 -9.05 20.87 -4.92
C LYS A 166 -8.29 19.91 -5.81
N VAL A 167 -7.23 19.35 -5.26
CA VAL A 167 -6.48 18.26 -5.89
C VAL A 167 -6.48 17.09 -4.93
N ARG A 168 -6.75 15.89 -5.45
CA ARG A 168 -6.59 14.66 -4.68
C ARG A 168 -5.19 14.11 -4.87
N ILE A 169 -4.60 13.60 -3.80
CA ILE A 169 -3.26 13.04 -3.81
C ILE A 169 -3.33 11.55 -3.47
N GLU A 170 -2.83 10.74 -4.38
CA GLU A 170 -2.48 9.34 -4.12
C GLU A 170 -0.98 9.31 -3.79
N MET A 171 -0.62 8.98 -2.56
CA MET A 171 0.79 8.97 -2.16
C MET A 171 1.31 7.53 -2.13
N GLN A 172 2.31 7.27 -2.98
CA GLN A 172 2.90 5.95 -3.09
C GLN A 172 4.38 5.99 -2.68
N SER A 173 4.83 4.95 -1.99
CA SER A 173 6.24 4.74 -1.67
C SER A 173 6.77 3.48 -2.34
N GLY A 174 7.76 3.63 -3.22
CA GLY A 174 8.53 2.56 -3.84
C GLY A 174 9.77 2.20 -3.02
N PHE A 175 10.08 0.90 -2.91
CA PHE A 175 11.17 0.40 -2.03
C PHE A 175 12.16 -0.53 -2.74
N THR A 176 11.90 -0.90 -3.99
CA THR A 176 12.66 -1.92 -4.73
C THR A 176 13.12 -1.46 -6.11
N GLY A 177 12.90 -0.19 -6.45
CA GLY A 177 13.15 0.37 -7.78
C GLY A 177 12.12 -0.06 -8.84
N ILE A 178 11.08 -0.81 -8.45
CA ILE A 178 9.92 -1.10 -9.31
C ILE A 178 8.87 -0.04 -9.02
N ASN A 179 8.59 0.81 -10.01
CA ASN A 179 7.73 1.97 -9.88
C ASN A 179 6.50 1.76 -10.77
N ASP A 180 5.43 1.25 -10.18
CA ASP A 180 4.20 0.87 -10.88
C ASP A 180 2.97 1.40 -10.13
N ILE A 181 1.98 1.91 -10.87
CA ILE A 181 0.68 2.36 -10.34
C ILE A 181 -0.38 1.33 -10.71
N LYS A 182 -1.20 0.90 -9.75
CA LYS A 182 -2.24 -0.10 -10.02
C LYS A 182 -3.35 0.48 -10.89
N GLN A 183 -3.82 -0.30 -11.87
CA GLN A 183 -4.86 0.14 -12.80
C GLN A 183 -6.12 0.68 -12.11
N HIS A 184 -6.58 0.05 -11.03
CA HIS A 184 -7.79 0.51 -10.32
C HIS A 184 -7.64 1.91 -9.69
N LYS A 185 -6.42 2.35 -9.38
CA LYS A 185 -6.17 3.72 -8.90
C LYS A 185 -6.34 4.74 -10.03
N VAL A 186 -5.87 4.41 -11.23
CA VAL A 186 -6.05 5.22 -12.43
C VAL A 186 -7.54 5.29 -12.83
N LEU A 187 -8.24 4.16 -12.81
CA LEU A 187 -9.68 4.12 -13.12
C LEU A 187 -10.50 4.94 -12.12
N GLU A 188 -10.16 4.89 -10.83
CA GLU A 188 -10.80 5.70 -9.80
C GLU A 188 -10.51 7.20 -10.01
N ALA A 189 -9.28 7.59 -10.33
CA ALA A 189 -8.93 8.96 -10.67
C ALA A 189 -9.74 9.52 -11.85
N LYS A 190 -9.84 8.77 -12.95
CA LYS A 190 -10.66 9.13 -14.12
C LYS A 190 -12.14 9.28 -13.75
N ARG A 191 -12.66 8.38 -12.92
CA ARG A 191 -14.04 8.44 -12.41
C ARG A 191 -14.26 9.72 -11.60
N VAL A 192 -13.36 10.03 -10.67
CA VAL A 192 -13.42 11.22 -9.81
C VAL A 192 -13.35 12.50 -10.64
N PHE A 193 -12.46 12.56 -11.63
CA PHE A 193 -12.36 13.71 -12.52
C PHE A 193 -13.66 13.92 -13.32
N ARG A 194 -14.22 12.86 -13.90
CA ARG A 194 -15.47 12.94 -14.65
C ARG A 194 -16.66 13.34 -13.77
N ASP A 195 -16.76 12.79 -12.57
CA ASP A 195 -17.93 12.94 -11.70
C ASP A 195 -17.87 14.25 -10.87
N LEU A 196 -16.67 14.71 -10.48
CA LEU A 196 -16.47 15.85 -9.56
C LEU A 196 -15.62 17.00 -10.13
N GLY A 197 -14.93 16.79 -11.26
CA GLY A 197 -14.01 17.77 -11.85
C GLY A 197 -12.68 17.92 -11.10
N TYR A 198 -12.33 17.00 -10.19
CA TYR A 198 -11.10 17.07 -9.41
C TYR A 198 -10.01 16.19 -10.02
N HIS A 199 -8.84 16.79 -10.28
CA HIS A 199 -7.66 16.04 -10.69
C HIS A 199 -7.14 15.18 -9.53
N THR A 200 -6.60 14.01 -9.87
CA THR A 200 -5.92 13.14 -8.92
C THR A 200 -4.46 12.97 -9.31
N LEU A 201 -3.56 13.44 -8.46
CA LEU A 201 -2.13 13.40 -8.68
C LEU A 201 -1.51 12.27 -7.85
N ALA A 202 -0.79 11.36 -8.51
CA ALA A 202 0.08 10.41 -7.83
C ALA A 202 1.43 11.05 -7.54
N LEU A 203 1.80 11.08 -6.27
CA LEU A 203 3.16 11.41 -5.81
C LEU A 203 3.83 10.10 -5.41
N HIS A 204 4.71 9.62 -6.29
CA HIS A 204 5.42 8.36 -6.07
C HIS A 204 6.84 8.63 -5.60
N PHE A 205 7.09 8.38 -4.32
CA PHE A 205 8.41 8.44 -3.70
C PHE A 205 9.16 7.13 -3.93
N ASP A 206 10.05 7.09 -4.90
CA ASP A 206 10.96 5.96 -5.11
C ASP A 206 12.16 6.07 -4.15
N LEU A 207 11.98 5.52 -2.95
CA LEU A 207 12.99 5.54 -1.88
C LEU A 207 14.19 4.66 -2.18
N TYR A 208 14.08 3.75 -3.16
CA TYR A 208 15.22 2.94 -3.58
C TYR A 208 16.24 3.80 -4.33
N ASN A 209 15.77 4.76 -5.15
CA ASN A 209 16.62 5.63 -5.96
C ASN A 209 16.69 7.10 -5.45
N GLY A 210 15.88 7.47 -4.44
CA GLY A 210 15.90 8.81 -3.87
C GLY A 210 15.24 9.88 -4.74
N GLN A 211 14.22 9.51 -5.52
CA GLN A 211 13.55 10.36 -6.50
C GLN A 211 12.03 10.31 -6.34
N VAL A 212 11.35 11.34 -6.84
CA VAL A 212 9.89 11.49 -6.72
C VAL A 212 9.31 11.80 -8.09
N ALA A 213 8.26 11.07 -8.42
CA ALA A 213 7.48 11.29 -9.62
C ALA A 213 6.14 11.94 -9.32
N PHE A 214 5.69 12.80 -10.24
CA PHE A 214 4.40 13.46 -10.21
C PHE A 214 3.62 13.04 -11.46
N ILE A 215 2.47 12.39 -11.28
CA ILE A 215 1.68 11.84 -12.39
C ILE A 215 0.22 12.21 -12.21
N LYS A 216 -0.38 12.90 -13.17
CA LYS A 216 -1.83 13.10 -13.19
C LYS A 216 -2.50 11.80 -13.65
N LEU A 217 -3.17 11.13 -12.72
CA LEU A 217 -3.73 9.81 -12.96
C LEU A 217 -4.89 9.86 -13.95
N ASP A 218 -5.69 10.91 -13.90
CA ASP A 218 -6.85 11.08 -14.79
C ASP A 218 -6.47 11.33 -16.26
N GLU A 219 -5.23 11.77 -16.53
CA GLU A 219 -4.70 12.03 -17.87
C GLU A 219 -3.90 10.84 -18.46
N ILE A 220 -3.79 9.72 -17.75
CA ILE A 220 -3.11 8.53 -18.29
C ILE A 220 -3.96 7.91 -19.40
N GLU A 221 -3.43 7.86 -20.62
CA GLU A 221 -4.11 7.26 -21.77
C GLU A 221 -4.32 5.74 -21.62
N ASP A 222 -5.48 5.24 -22.04
CA ASP A 222 -5.84 3.82 -21.90
C ASP A 222 -5.01 2.89 -22.81
N ASP A 223 -4.49 3.42 -23.93
CA ASP A 223 -3.65 2.72 -24.90
C ASP A 223 -2.15 2.98 -24.71
N SER A 224 -1.76 3.61 -23.59
CA SER A 224 -0.36 3.88 -23.27
C SER A 224 0.48 2.60 -23.29
N VAL A 225 1.66 2.69 -23.92
CA VAL A 225 2.65 1.60 -23.95
C VAL A 225 3.20 1.23 -22.56
N ASN A 226 2.99 2.10 -21.58
CA ASN A 226 3.42 1.89 -20.20
C ASN A 226 2.46 0.99 -19.41
N TRP A 227 1.30 0.63 -19.98
CA TRP A 227 0.46 -0.42 -19.41
C TRP A 227 1.09 -1.79 -19.59
N ILE A 228 1.44 -2.43 -18.48
CA ILE A 228 2.09 -3.73 -18.47
C ILE A 228 1.41 -4.69 -17.50
N THR A 229 1.52 -5.98 -17.80
CA THR A 229 1.06 -7.05 -16.92
C THR A 229 2.23 -7.62 -16.14
N ARG A 230 2.23 -7.46 -14.81
CA ARG A 230 3.30 -7.96 -13.94
C ARG A 230 2.93 -9.31 -13.35
N GLN A 231 3.62 -10.38 -13.76
CA GLN A 231 3.44 -11.72 -13.17
C GLN A 231 3.77 -11.73 -11.67
N GLN A 232 4.76 -10.93 -11.24
CA GLN A 232 5.12 -10.76 -9.83
C GLN A 232 4.00 -10.10 -9.00
N MET A 233 3.06 -9.41 -9.65
CA MET A 233 1.84 -8.86 -9.04
C MET A 233 0.62 -9.71 -9.42
N GLU A 234 0.80 -11.02 -9.51
CA GLU A 234 -0.26 -11.99 -9.81
C GLU A 234 -0.97 -11.73 -11.15
N GLY A 235 -0.23 -11.20 -12.13
CA GLY A 235 -0.78 -10.87 -13.44
C GLY A 235 -1.68 -9.63 -13.43
N GLN A 236 -1.59 -8.78 -12.41
CA GLN A 236 -2.27 -7.48 -12.42
C GLN A 236 -1.68 -6.56 -13.50
N THR A 237 -2.57 -5.83 -14.16
CA THR A 237 -2.22 -4.72 -15.04
C THR A 237 -1.88 -3.50 -14.20
N VAL A 238 -0.73 -2.92 -14.50
CA VAL A 238 -0.20 -1.74 -13.82
C VAL A 238 0.37 -0.78 -14.84
N PHE A 239 0.36 0.50 -14.50
CA PHE A 239 1.03 1.54 -15.27
C PHE A 239 2.46 1.65 -14.76
N ASN A 240 3.44 1.35 -15.60
CA ASN A 240 4.85 1.55 -15.26
C ASN A 240 5.19 3.05 -15.33
N ILE A 241 5.73 3.59 -14.24
CA ILE A 241 6.14 4.99 -14.18
C ILE A 241 7.48 5.11 -14.92
N ASP A 242 7.45 5.75 -16.08
CA ASP A 242 8.66 6.05 -16.86
C ASP A 242 9.59 7.02 -16.11
N GLN A 243 10.89 6.94 -16.41
CA GLN A 243 11.91 7.75 -15.73
C GLN A 243 11.70 9.26 -15.92
N ASN A 244 11.06 9.69 -17.02
CA ASN A 244 10.81 11.11 -17.28
C ASN A 244 9.79 11.74 -16.31
N TYR A 245 8.97 10.94 -15.61
CA TYR A 245 8.07 11.46 -14.58
C TYR A 245 8.81 11.82 -13.28
N PHE A 246 10.05 11.36 -13.09
CA PHE A 246 10.83 11.61 -11.89
C PHE A 246 11.61 12.93 -11.99
N ILE A 247 11.00 13.98 -11.49
CA ILE A 247 11.47 15.36 -11.66
C ILE A 247 12.00 16.00 -10.37
N TRP A 248 11.95 15.28 -9.25
CA TRP A 248 12.45 15.77 -7.96
C TRP A 248 13.29 14.73 -7.23
N LYS A 249 14.41 15.15 -6.64
CA LYS A 249 15.26 14.32 -5.77
C LYS A 249 14.97 14.67 -4.31
N ILE A 250 14.74 13.66 -3.47
CA ILE A 250 14.37 13.89 -2.05
C ILE A 250 15.49 14.55 -1.22
N THR A 251 16.73 14.54 -1.74
CA THR A 251 17.91 15.19 -1.15
C THR A 251 17.99 16.69 -1.48
N GLU A 252 17.14 17.18 -2.39
CA GLU A 252 17.06 18.58 -2.83
C GLU A 252 15.75 19.21 -2.34
N SER A 253 15.72 20.54 -2.22
CA SER A 253 14.54 21.27 -1.76
C SER A 253 13.31 20.90 -2.62
N PRO A 254 12.12 20.72 -2.01
CA PRO A 254 10.92 20.37 -2.75
C PRO A 254 10.61 21.37 -3.86
N MET A 255 10.31 20.86 -5.05
CA MET A 255 9.81 21.68 -6.14
C MET A 255 8.40 22.18 -5.84
N LYS A 256 8.04 23.36 -6.35
CA LYS A 256 6.68 23.87 -6.14
C LYS A 256 5.72 23.27 -7.15
N TYR A 257 4.48 23.05 -6.73
CA TYR A 257 3.41 22.50 -7.57
C TYR A 257 3.22 23.33 -8.86
N LYS A 258 3.31 24.65 -8.76
CA LYS A 258 3.18 25.60 -9.88
C LYS A 258 4.34 25.53 -10.89
N GLU A 259 5.46 24.92 -10.51
CA GLU A 259 6.65 24.76 -11.36
C GLU A 259 6.65 23.40 -12.08
N ILE A 260 5.72 22.50 -11.74
CA ILE A 260 5.61 21.20 -12.38
C ILE A 260 4.97 21.40 -13.77
N ASN A 261 5.75 21.10 -14.81
CA ASN A 261 5.19 20.97 -16.15
C ASN A 261 4.60 19.57 -16.32
N PHE A 262 3.30 19.50 -16.61
CA PHE A 262 2.59 18.26 -16.92
C PHE A 262 2.39 18.05 -18.43
N ASP A 263 2.82 19.00 -19.26
CA ASP A 263 2.75 18.97 -20.73
C ASP A 263 4.00 18.35 -21.38
#